data_AF-A0A0V0J1X2-F1
#
_entry.id   AF-A0A0V0J1X2-F1
#
_cell.length_a   1.000
_cell.length_b   1.000
_cell.length_c   1.000
_cell.angle_alpha   90.00
_cell.angle_beta   90.00
_cell.angle_gamma   90.00
#
_symmetry.space_group_name_H-M   'P 1'
#
loop_
_entity.id
_entity.type
_entity.pdbx_description
1 polymer ?
#
loop_
_entity_poly.entity_id
_entity_poly.type
_entity_poly.pdbx_seq_one_letter_code
_entity_poly.pdbx_strand_id
1 'polypeptide(L)'
;MPWLYLQSNTLSISSHSIISEVSNHQKVFQLSKTFLDPDSKLSVLLVYLDGCIRLFGCGVYEIARVDTNSFNRTFLQSFLAADLSSLYHLTTTTDKNSCLELQLHKLDTRPLSTLRRPLKHLSFHISALLHCKQILLWSLKQLKNAWENTLLELDTKLTAYARERLHASASWSLRNELLEIILFGHISSAFQKFLATEWTSNSIRRAGVTMLKAYESMKAITFQQLQFGLMRLIFEASEFLGFARNRYHYHLFNISETTILHLIRDAGATLQKAQELHL
;
A
#
# COMPACT_ATOMS: atom_id res chain seq x y z
N MET A 1 -42.47 13.14 -16.87
CA MET A 1 -42.87 11.79 -16.39
C MET A 1 -43.24 10.94 -17.60
N PRO A 2 -42.83 9.65 -17.66
CA PRO A 2 -41.65 8.98 -17.09
C PRO A 2 -40.77 8.38 -18.23
N TRP A 3 -39.71 7.57 -18.10
CA TRP A 3 -38.75 7.20 -17.02
C TRP A 3 -37.34 7.65 -17.52
N LEU A 4 -36.30 7.97 -16.74
CA LEU A 4 -35.60 7.24 -15.66
C LEU A 4 -34.88 5.94 -16.09
N TYR A 5 -33.62 6.06 -16.53
CA TYR A 5 -32.50 5.17 -16.15
C TYR A 5 -31.13 5.80 -16.45
N LEU A 6 -30.80 6.88 -15.73
CA LEU A 6 -29.41 7.28 -15.56
C LEU A 6 -28.76 6.32 -14.55
N GLN A 7 -28.10 5.26 -15.04
CA GLN A 7 -27.12 4.56 -14.22
C GLN A 7 -25.87 5.43 -14.11
N SER A 8 -25.93 6.38 -13.18
CA SER A 8 -24.76 7.00 -12.59
C SER A 8 -23.98 5.93 -11.83
N ASN A 9 -23.18 5.15 -12.55
CA ASN A 9 -22.06 4.41 -11.96
C ASN A 9 -20.99 5.42 -11.54
N THR A 10 -21.31 6.17 -10.48
CA THR A 10 -20.32 6.76 -9.60
C THR A 10 -19.49 5.60 -9.05
N LEU A 11 -18.38 5.30 -9.70
CA LEU A 11 -17.24 4.67 -9.06
C LEU A 11 -16.69 5.68 -8.05
N SER A 12 -17.40 5.82 -6.93
CA SER A 12 -16.80 6.21 -5.68
C SER A 12 -15.72 5.18 -5.39
N ILE A 13 -14.47 5.52 -5.70
CA ILE A 13 -13.32 4.83 -5.13
C ILE A 13 -13.30 5.20 -3.65
N SER A 14 -14.17 4.57 -2.88
CA SER A 14 -14.16 4.60 -1.42
C SER A 14 -12.96 3.80 -0.94
N SER A 15 -11.80 4.44 -0.97
CA SER A 15 -10.50 3.97 -0.46
C SER A 15 -10.48 3.65 1.05
N HIS A 16 -11.66 3.58 1.69
CA HIS A 16 -11.88 3.38 3.11
C HIS A 16 -12.94 2.31 3.47
N SER A 17 -13.62 1.66 2.50
CA SER A 17 -14.78 0.80 2.82
C SER A 17 -14.57 -0.72 2.76
N ILE A 18 -13.33 -1.22 2.68
CA ILE A 18 -13.03 -2.68 2.69
C ILE A 18 -12.34 -3.14 4.00
N ILE A 19 -11.99 -2.21 4.89
CA ILE A 19 -11.20 -2.48 6.11
C ILE A 19 -12.09 -2.49 7.36
N SER A 20 -13.10 -3.36 7.36
CA SER A 20 -13.74 -3.86 8.59
C SER A 20 -13.16 -5.24 8.94
N GLU A 21 -13.35 -5.68 10.19
CA GLU A 21 -12.68 -6.86 10.77
C GLU A 21 -13.02 -8.19 10.06
N VAL A 22 -12.26 -8.50 8.99
CA VAL A 22 -12.35 -9.78 8.28
C VAL A 22 -11.19 -10.70 8.68
N SER A 23 -11.48 -12.00 8.82
CA SER A 23 -10.53 -13.05 9.19
C SER A 23 -9.28 -13.10 8.28
N ASN A 24 -8.14 -13.57 8.82
CA ASN A 24 -6.88 -13.63 8.07
C ASN A 24 -6.97 -14.48 6.78
N HIS A 25 -7.75 -15.57 6.78
CA HIS A 25 -7.95 -16.40 5.59
C HIS A 25 -8.66 -15.66 4.44
N GLN A 26 -9.71 -14.90 4.73
CA GLN A 26 -10.42 -14.12 3.71
C GLN A 26 -9.57 -12.96 3.18
N LYS A 27 -8.69 -12.38 4.01
CA LYS A 27 -7.68 -11.40 3.55
C LYS A 27 -6.76 -12.03 2.52
N VAL A 28 -6.17 -13.20 2.79
CA VAL A 28 -5.29 -13.91 1.84
C VAL A 28 -6.01 -14.24 0.53
N PHE A 29 -7.28 -14.65 0.57
CA PHE A 29 -8.06 -14.88 -0.65
C PHE A 29 -8.27 -13.60 -1.47
N GLN A 30 -8.52 -12.45 -0.83
CA GLN A 30 -8.59 -11.17 -1.55
C GLN A 30 -7.22 -10.74 -2.11
N LEU A 31 -6.11 -11.00 -1.39
CA LEU A 31 -4.75 -10.78 -1.89
C LEU A 31 -4.44 -11.63 -3.14
N SER A 32 -5.02 -12.83 -3.26
CA SER A 32 -4.83 -13.70 -4.43
C SER A 32 -5.60 -13.30 -5.69
N LYS A 33 -6.53 -12.34 -5.60
CA LYS A 33 -7.26 -11.88 -6.79
C LYS A 33 -6.40 -10.93 -7.61
N THR A 34 -6.45 -11.08 -8.93
CA THR A 34 -5.86 -10.11 -9.85
C THR A 34 -6.58 -8.76 -9.68
N PHE A 35 -5.80 -7.71 -9.37
CA PHE A 35 -6.32 -6.36 -9.13
C PHE A 35 -7.13 -5.80 -10.30
N LEU A 36 -6.79 -6.21 -11.53
CA LEU A 36 -7.51 -5.96 -12.76
C LEU A 36 -7.74 -7.29 -13.48
N ASP A 37 -8.90 -7.45 -14.10
CA ASP A 37 -9.20 -8.57 -14.99
C ASP A 37 -8.37 -8.44 -16.28
N PRO A 38 -7.49 -9.40 -16.63
CA PRO A 38 -6.61 -9.30 -17.80
C PRO A 38 -7.35 -9.09 -19.12
N ASP A 39 -8.62 -9.48 -19.24
CA ASP A 39 -9.42 -9.28 -20.47
C ASP A 39 -10.08 -7.90 -20.55
N SER A 40 -10.14 -7.16 -19.44
CA SER A 40 -10.75 -5.83 -19.39
C SER A 40 -10.07 -4.82 -20.33
N LYS A 41 -10.84 -3.85 -20.84
CA LYS A 41 -10.32 -2.80 -21.74
C LYS A 41 -9.52 -1.78 -20.93
N LEU A 42 -8.49 -1.18 -21.53
CA LEU A 42 -7.75 -0.06 -20.93
C LEU A 42 -8.72 1.08 -20.58
N SER A 43 -8.85 1.35 -19.28
CA SER A 43 -9.49 2.55 -18.74
C SER A 43 -8.45 3.67 -18.63
N VAL A 44 -8.85 4.89 -18.97
CA VAL A 44 -8.02 6.09 -18.87
C VAL A 44 -8.79 7.14 -18.08
N LEU A 45 -8.23 7.58 -16.97
CA LEU A 45 -8.73 8.71 -16.18
C LEU A 45 -8.10 9.99 -16.71
N LEU A 46 -8.92 10.99 -17.03
CA LEU A 46 -8.46 12.33 -17.41
C LEU A 46 -8.52 13.24 -16.19
N VAL A 47 -7.41 13.91 -15.88
CA VAL A 47 -7.30 14.87 -14.78
C VAL A 47 -6.74 16.18 -15.32
N TYR A 48 -7.46 17.28 -15.15
CA TYR A 48 -6.92 18.61 -15.39
C TYR A 48 -6.36 19.18 -14.08
N LEU A 49 -5.07 19.54 -14.09
CA LEU A 49 -4.37 20.12 -12.94
C LEU A 49 -3.26 21.05 -13.44
N ASP A 50 -3.14 22.24 -12.85
CA ASP A 50 -2.09 23.23 -13.12
C ASP A 50 -1.90 23.58 -14.61
N GLY A 51 -3.00 23.81 -15.33
CA GLY A 51 -2.95 24.15 -16.76
C GLY A 51 -2.65 22.96 -17.68
N CYS A 52 -2.65 21.73 -17.15
CA CYS A 52 -2.24 20.52 -17.86
C CYS A 52 -3.32 19.43 -17.79
N ILE A 53 -3.61 18.78 -18.92
CA ILE A 53 -4.44 17.57 -18.96
C ILE A 53 -3.51 16.36 -18.84
N ARG A 54 -3.69 15.56 -17.79
CA ARG A 54 -2.94 14.32 -17.54
C ARG A 54 -3.84 13.10 -17.76
N LEU A 55 -3.30 12.09 -18.43
CA LEU A 55 -3.98 10.85 -18.75
C LEU A 55 -3.41 9.73 -17.87
N PHE A 56 -4.23 9.16 -16.99
CA PHE A 56 -3.84 8.08 -16.09
C PHE A 56 -4.41 6.73 -16.53
N GLY A 57 -3.54 5.83 -16.97
CA GLY A 57 -3.85 4.43 -17.25
C GLY A 57 -4.30 3.70 -15.99
N CYS A 58 -5.45 3.03 -16.08
CA CYS A 58 -6.11 2.37 -14.95
C CYS A 58 -6.39 3.30 -13.75
N GLY A 59 -6.31 4.62 -13.93
CA GLY A 59 -6.41 5.61 -12.86
C GLY A 59 -5.17 5.76 -11.98
N VAL A 60 -4.04 5.11 -12.30
CA VAL A 60 -2.85 5.08 -11.44
C VAL A 60 -1.55 5.49 -12.14
N TYR A 61 -1.32 5.04 -13.38
CA TYR A 61 -0.07 5.31 -14.10
C TYR A 61 -0.22 6.49 -15.07
N GLU A 62 0.56 7.57 -14.91
CA GLU A 62 0.55 8.71 -15.84
C GLU A 62 1.12 8.27 -17.21
N ILE A 63 0.24 8.13 -18.20
CA ILE A 63 0.56 7.73 -19.59
C ILE A 63 1.09 8.93 -20.37
N ALA A 64 0.43 10.08 -20.25
CA ALA A 64 0.71 11.26 -21.03
C ALA A 64 0.27 12.53 -20.32
N ARG A 65 0.99 13.62 -20.60
CA ARG A 65 0.69 14.97 -20.15
C ARG A 65 0.57 15.88 -21.37
N VAL A 66 -0.47 16.68 -21.39
CA VAL A 66 -0.74 17.71 -22.41
C VAL A 66 -0.80 19.04 -21.70
N ASP A 67 0.21 19.88 -21.90
CA ASP A 67 0.20 21.25 -21.39
C ASP A 67 -0.78 22.08 -22.23
N THR A 68 -1.79 22.67 -21.59
CA THR A 68 -2.82 23.51 -22.23
C THR A 68 -2.63 25.00 -21.94
N ASN A 69 -1.41 25.38 -21.54
CA ASN A 69 -1.01 26.74 -21.16
C ASN A 69 -1.07 27.72 -22.34
N SER A 70 -2.29 28.15 -22.64
CA SER A 70 -2.60 29.38 -23.37
C SER A 70 -3.13 30.38 -22.36
N PHE A 71 -2.43 31.50 -22.20
CA PHE A 71 -2.82 32.58 -21.29
C PHE A 71 -4.27 33.03 -21.60
N ASN A 72 -5.03 33.36 -20.55
CA ASN A 72 -6.43 33.83 -20.56
C ASN A 72 -7.52 32.80 -20.93
N ARG A 73 -7.27 31.49 -20.80
CA ARG A 73 -8.31 30.45 -20.95
C ARG A 73 -8.70 29.81 -19.62
N THR A 74 -10.00 29.68 -19.35
CA THR A 74 -10.52 28.85 -18.26
C THR A 74 -10.94 27.48 -18.81
N PHE A 75 -10.43 26.41 -18.20
CA PHE A 75 -10.78 25.03 -18.57
C PHE A 75 -12.16 24.64 -18.02
N LEU A 76 -12.97 23.98 -18.85
CA LEU A 76 -14.28 23.46 -18.46
C LEU A 76 -14.31 21.94 -18.40
N GLN A 77 -13.93 21.26 -19.48
CA GLN A 77 -14.06 19.79 -19.59
C GLN A 77 -13.09 19.21 -20.62
N SER A 78 -12.75 17.93 -20.47
CA SER A 78 -12.00 17.16 -21.49
C SER A 78 -12.64 15.80 -21.74
N PHE A 79 -12.50 15.32 -22.97
CA PHE A 79 -13.01 14.03 -23.43
C PHE A 79 -11.97 13.34 -24.29
N LEU A 80 -11.77 12.03 -24.11
CA LEU A 80 -10.87 11.23 -24.94
C LEU A 80 -11.69 10.26 -25.78
N ALA A 81 -11.41 10.18 -27.08
CA ALA A 81 -12.09 9.25 -27.96
C ALA A 81 -11.80 7.78 -27.57
N ALA A 82 -12.78 6.89 -27.71
CA ALA A 82 -12.69 5.51 -27.25
C ALA A 82 -11.64 4.66 -28.00
N ASP A 83 -11.18 5.12 -29.15
CA ASP A 83 -10.08 4.61 -29.97
C ASP A 83 -8.70 5.17 -29.57
N LEU A 84 -8.65 6.17 -28.69
CA LEU A 84 -7.49 6.99 -28.32
C LEU A 84 -6.94 7.86 -29.46
N SER A 85 -7.68 8.08 -30.56
CA SER A 85 -7.17 8.84 -31.73
C SER A 85 -7.22 10.35 -31.55
N SER A 86 -8.11 10.86 -30.69
CA SER A 86 -8.23 12.30 -30.44
C SER A 86 -8.65 12.63 -29.01
N LEU A 87 -8.04 13.68 -28.47
CA LEU A 87 -8.38 14.31 -27.20
C LEU A 87 -9.07 15.64 -27.48
N TYR A 88 -10.23 15.86 -26.89
CA TYR A 88 -10.99 17.10 -26.97
C TYR A 88 -10.93 17.83 -25.63
N HIS A 89 -10.77 19.14 -25.64
CA HIS A 89 -10.93 19.96 -24.45
C HIS A 89 -11.71 21.24 -24.74
N LEU A 90 -12.60 21.58 -23.81
CA LEU A 90 -13.46 22.73 -23.85
C LEU A 90 -12.87 23.81 -22.94
N THR A 91 -12.69 25.00 -23.48
CA THR A 91 -12.22 26.17 -22.75
C THR A 91 -13.13 27.36 -23.00
N THR A 92 -13.13 28.31 -22.08
CA THR A 92 -13.76 29.62 -22.26
C THR A 92 -12.74 30.73 -22.25
N THR A 93 -12.93 31.69 -23.15
CA THR A 93 -12.20 32.96 -23.21
C THR A 93 -13.18 34.10 -23.00
N THR A 94 -12.79 35.11 -22.22
CA THR A 94 -13.52 36.38 -22.15
C THR A 94 -12.99 37.31 -23.23
N ASP A 95 -13.84 37.67 -24.19
CA ASP A 95 -13.50 38.69 -25.19
C ASP A 95 -13.52 40.10 -24.57
N LYS A 96 -12.92 41.07 -25.25
CA LYS A 96 -12.86 42.50 -24.86
C LYS A 96 -14.24 43.13 -24.59
N ASN A 97 -15.29 42.56 -25.19
CA ASN A 97 -16.68 42.98 -25.01
C ASN A 97 -17.38 42.30 -23.81
N SER A 98 -16.65 41.62 -22.92
CA SER A 98 -17.18 40.85 -21.78
C SER A 98 -18.08 39.66 -22.16
N CYS A 99 -18.10 39.25 -23.43
CA CYS A 99 -18.75 38.03 -23.88
C CYS A 99 -17.86 36.80 -23.59
N LEU A 100 -18.49 35.70 -23.15
CA LEU A 100 -17.85 34.40 -22.99
C LEU A 100 -17.89 33.64 -24.32
N GLU A 101 -16.72 33.39 -24.91
CA GLU A 101 -16.58 32.56 -26.10
C GLU A 101 -16.21 31.12 -25.67
N LEU A 102 -16.96 30.13 -26.17
CA LEU A 102 -16.73 28.70 -25.93
C LEU A 102 -15.87 28.11 -27.06
N GLN A 103 -14.63 27.76 -26.76
CA GLN A 103 -13.67 27.20 -27.72
C GLN A 103 -13.48 25.69 -27.47
N LEU A 104 -13.82 24.88 -28.47
CA LEU A 104 -13.56 23.45 -28.51
C LEU A 104 -12.25 23.17 -29.25
N HIS A 105 -11.25 22.67 -28.53
CA HIS A 105 -9.96 22.30 -29.10
C HIS A 105 -9.86 20.79 -29.29
N LYS A 106 -9.45 20.37 -30.49
CA LYS A 106 -9.14 18.97 -30.83
C LYS A 106 -7.63 18.80 -30.93
N LEU A 107 -7.07 17.91 -30.10
CA LEU A 107 -5.71 17.43 -30.19
C LEU A 107 -5.70 16.04 -30.85
N ASP A 108 -4.75 15.84 -31.76
CA ASP A 108 -4.49 14.54 -32.38
C ASP A 108 -3.66 13.66 -31.45
N THR A 109 -4.22 12.51 -31.06
CA THR A 109 -3.55 11.53 -30.19
C THR A 109 -3.34 10.19 -30.88
N ARG A 110 -3.38 10.14 -32.23
CA ARG A 110 -3.10 8.94 -33.04
C ARG A 110 -1.89 8.10 -32.57
N PRO A 111 -0.75 8.67 -32.11
CA PRO A 111 0.35 7.88 -31.53
C PRO A 111 -0.04 7.04 -30.30
N LEU A 112 -0.94 7.52 -29.44
CA LEU A 112 -1.44 6.74 -28.30
C LEU A 112 -2.34 5.58 -28.77
N SER A 113 -3.07 5.76 -29.87
CA SER A 113 -3.89 4.71 -30.48
C SER A 113 -3.04 3.54 -30.99
N THR A 114 -1.91 3.82 -31.66
CA THR A 114 -0.99 2.75 -32.12
C THR A 114 -0.34 2.00 -30.95
N LEU A 115 -0.07 2.71 -29.85
CA LEU A 115 0.51 2.15 -28.62
C LEU A 115 -0.52 1.57 -27.64
N ARG A 116 -1.81 1.46 -28.01
CA ARG A 116 -2.89 1.03 -27.11
C ARG A 116 -2.63 -0.30 -26.40
N ARG A 117 -2.07 -1.30 -27.10
CA ARG A 117 -1.74 -2.60 -26.50
C ARG A 117 -0.59 -2.49 -25.48
N PRO A 118 0.61 -1.97 -25.84
CA PRO A 118 1.66 -1.64 -24.87
C PRO A 118 1.16 -0.83 -23.66
N LEU A 119 0.38 0.24 -23.90
CA LEU A 119 -0.18 1.09 -22.84
C LEU A 119 -1.12 0.32 -21.90
N LYS A 120 -1.94 -0.62 -22.42
CA LYS A 120 -2.74 -1.51 -21.58
C LYS A 120 -1.81 -2.33 -20.66
N HIS A 121 -0.86 -3.07 -21.24
CA HIS A 121 0.02 -3.94 -20.44
C HIS A 121 0.79 -3.15 -19.37
N LEU A 122 1.44 -2.04 -19.74
CA LEU A 122 2.16 -1.21 -18.77
C LEU A 122 1.25 -0.69 -17.65
N SER A 123 0.07 -0.15 -17.98
CA SER A 123 -0.86 0.38 -16.98
C SER A 123 -1.32 -0.71 -16.00
N PHE A 124 -1.55 -1.93 -16.50
CA PHE A 124 -2.00 -3.07 -15.70
C PHE A 124 -0.90 -3.55 -14.75
N HIS A 125 0.31 -3.83 -15.25
CA HIS A 125 1.41 -4.30 -14.40
C HIS A 125 1.90 -3.22 -13.44
N ILE A 126 1.95 -1.94 -13.84
CA ILE A 126 2.29 -0.85 -12.90
C ILE A 126 1.22 -0.73 -11.80
N SER A 127 -0.06 -0.90 -12.13
CA SER A 127 -1.14 -0.95 -11.12
C SER A 127 -0.99 -2.16 -10.19
N ALA A 128 -0.64 -3.34 -10.71
CA ALA A 128 -0.41 -4.55 -9.91
C ALA A 128 0.82 -4.41 -8.99
N LEU A 129 1.93 -3.84 -9.48
CA LEU A 129 3.13 -3.53 -8.69
C LEU A 129 2.83 -2.54 -7.56
N LEU A 130 2.05 -1.48 -7.85
CA LEU A 130 1.64 -0.50 -6.84
C LEU A 130 0.66 -1.09 -5.83
N HIS A 131 -0.23 -1.99 -6.25
CA HIS A 131 -1.10 -2.74 -5.34
C HIS A 131 -0.29 -3.65 -4.40
N CYS A 132 0.69 -4.40 -4.94
CA CYS A 132 1.62 -5.19 -4.13
C CYS A 132 2.37 -4.32 -3.11
N LYS A 133 2.87 -3.14 -3.52
CA LYS A 133 3.50 -2.17 -2.61
C LYS A 133 2.56 -1.74 -1.48
N GLN A 134 1.29 -1.44 -1.78
CA GLN A 134 0.29 -1.06 -0.77
C GLN A 134 0.03 -2.20 0.24
N ILE A 135 -0.14 -3.44 -0.26
CA ILE A 135 -0.30 -4.65 0.57
C ILE A 135 0.88 -4.83 1.53
N LEU A 136 2.11 -4.72 1.01
CA LEU A 136 3.33 -4.90 1.79
C LEU A 136 3.50 -3.83 2.87
N LEU A 137 3.26 -2.56 2.53
CA LEU A 137 3.29 -1.46 3.51
C LEU A 137 2.20 -1.61 4.58
N TRP A 138 1.00 -2.07 4.21
CA TRP A 138 -0.07 -2.35 5.16
C TRP A 138 0.28 -3.51 6.09
N SER A 139 0.81 -4.61 5.55
CA SER A 139 1.24 -5.79 6.32
C SER A 139 2.37 -5.44 7.29
N LEU A 140 3.35 -4.64 6.86
CA LEU A 140 4.42 -4.13 7.72
C LEU A 140 3.86 -3.27 8.87
N LYS A 141 2.86 -2.42 8.59
CA LYS A 141 2.18 -1.63 9.63
C LYS A 141 1.40 -2.51 10.62
N GLN A 142 0.72 -3.56 10.16
CA GLN A 142 0.03 -4.50 11.05
C GLN A 142 1.03 -5.26 11.94
N LEU A 143 2.14 -5.73 11.38
CA LEU A 143 3.23 -6.40 12.09
C LEU A 143 3.82 -5.49 13.18
N LYS A 144 4.12 -4.24 12.81
CA LYS A 144 4.61 -3.21 13.74
C LYS A 144 3.61 -2.96 14.89
N ASN A 145 2.33 -2.74 14.56
CA ASN A 145 1.29 -2.50 15.56
C ASN A 145 1.13 -3.69 16.53
N ALA A 146 1.18 -4.93 16.02
CA ALA A 146 1.11 -6.13 16.86
C ALA A 146 2.29 -6.20 17.84
N TRP A 147 3.50 -5.90 17.37
CA TRP A 147 4.71 -5.86 18.19
C TRP A 147 4.68 -4.76 19.26
N GLU A 148 4.33 -3.52 18.87
CA GLU A 148 4.25 -2.38 19.80
C GLU A 148 3.22 -2.63 20.91
N ASN A 149 2.06 -3.21 20.57
CA ASN A 149 1.02 -3.56 21.54
C ASN A 149 1.52 -4.63 22.54
N THR A 150 2.29 -5.64 22.12
CA THR A 150 2.88 -6.62 23.05
C THR A 150 3.95 -6.03 23.95
N LEU A 151 4.80 -5.17 23.39
CA LEU A 151 5.91 -4.59 24.13
C LEU A 151 5.39 -3.69 25.26
N LEU A 152 4.37 -2.89 24.98
CA LEU A 152 3.83 -1.91 25.92
C LEU A 152 3.28 -2.52 27.22
N GLU A 153 2.54 -3.63 27.17
CA GLU A 153 1.91 -4.24 28.36
C GLU A 153 2.95 -4.86 29.31
N LEU A 154 3.98 -5.50 28.77
CA LEU A 154 5.05 -6.15 29.56
C LEU A 154 6.13 -5.15 30.03
N ASP A 155 6.60 -4.28 29.13
CA ASP A 155 7.68 -3.34 29.44
C ASP A 155 7.24 -2.33 30.49
N THR A 156 6.05 -1.74 30.40
CA THR A 156 5.61 -0.70 31.34
C THR A 156 5.62 -1.16 32.80
N LYS A 157 5.16 -2.39 33.09
CA LYS A 157 5.15 -2.94 34.45
C LYS A 157 6.54 -3.37 34.93
N LEU A 158 7.29 -4.09 34.11
CA LEU A 158 8.63 -4.57 34.51
C LEU A 158 9.65 -3.43 34.61
N THR A 159 9.58 -2.44 33.72
CA THR A 159 10.45 -1.26 33.75
C THR A 159 10.10 -0.31 34.89
N ALA A 160 8.83 -0.19 35.30
CA ALA A 160 8.46 0.54 36.52
C ALA A 160 9.08 -0.11 37.77
N TYR A 161 8.88 -1.42 37.97
CA TYR A 161 9.49 -2.19 39.06
C TYR A 161 11.02 -2.11 39.04
N ALA A 162 11.62 -2.26 37.86
CA ALA A 162 13.08 -2.20 37.72
C ALA A 162 13.66 -0.82 38.10
N ARG A 163 12.98 0.28 37.76
CA ARG A 163 13.39 1.63 38.19
C ARG A 163 13.33 1.78 39.71
N GLU A 164 12.25 1.34 40.35
CA GLU A 164 12.12 1.39 41.82
C GLU A 164 13.23 0.59 42.51
N ARG A 165 13.53 -0.63 42.03
CA ARG A 165 14.60 -1.47 42.59
C ARG A 165 15.99 -0.88 42.36
N LEU A 166 16.26 -0.30 41.19
CA LEU A 166 17.55 0.37 40.89
C LEU A 166 17.78 1.63 41.73
N HIS A 167 16.71 2.38 42.06
CA HIS A 167 16.82 3.51 43.01
C HIS A 167 17.20 3.04 44.43
N ALA A 168 16.77 1.86 44.86
CA ALA A 168 17.12 1.28 46.15
C ALA A 168 18.49 0.55 46.16
N SER A 169 18.93 0.01 45.02
CA SER A 169 20.23 -0.67 44.89
C SER A 169 20.78 -0.60 43.47
N ALA A 170 21.90 0.11 43.30
CA ALA A 170 22.56 0.29 42.01
C ALA A 170 23.17 -1.01 41.42
N SER A 171 23.37 -2.05 42.23
CA SER A 171 23.90 -3.36 41.77
C SER A 171 22.81 -4.38 41.46
N TRP A 172 21.53 -4.04 41.65
CA TRP A 172 20.42 -4.95 41.40
C TRP A 172 20.15 -5.14 39.89
N SER A 173 19.68 -6.34 39.51
CA SER A 173 19.27 -6.64 38.15
C SER A 173 18.06 -7.57 38.15
N LEU A 174 17.02 -7.20 37.40
CA LEU A 174 15.81 -8.02 37.21
C LEU A 174 16.15 -9.43 36.72
N ARG A 175 17.14 -9.57 35.83
CA ARG A 175 17.58 -10.86 35.31
C ARG A 175 18.11 -11.77 36.43
N ASN A 176 18.90 -11.21 37.34
CA ASN A 176 19.52 -11.99 38.42
C ASN A 176 18.46 -12.38 39.47
N GLU A 177 17.54 -11.47 39.83
CA GLU A 177 16.42 -11.78 40.74
C GLU A 177 15.48 -12.85 40.15
N LEU A 178 15.16 -12.79 38.85
CA LEU A 178 14.39 -13.83 38.17
C LEU A 178 15.14 -15.18 38.11
N LEU A 179 16.47 -15.17 37.92
CA LEU A 179 17.27 -16.39 37.95
C LEU A 179 17.34 -17.01 39.35
N GLU A 180 17.44 -16.22 40.42
CA GLU A 180 17.37 -16.73 41.80
C GLU A 180 16.01 -17.38 42.10
N ILE A 181 14.92 -16.78 41.61
CA ILE A 181 13.57 -17.37 41.71
C ILE A 181 13.50 -18.71 40.97
N ILE A 182 14.03 -18.79 39.74
CA ILE A 182 13.99 -20.02 38.92
C ILE A 182 14.89 -21.13 39.50
N LEU A 183 16.09 -20.79 39.98
CA LEU A 183 17.09 -21.77 40.42
C LEU A 183 16.90 -22.23 41.87
N PHE A 184 16.44 -21.34 42.76
CA PHE A 184 16.39 -21.59 44.20
C PHE A 184 14.99 -21.43 44.81
N GLY A 185 13.99 -20.99 44.03
CA GLY A 185 12.65 -20.69 44.53
C GLY A 185 12.59 -19.46 45.47
N HIS A 186 13.70 -18.74 45.63
CA HIS A 186 13.80 -17.61 46.55
C HIS A 186 13.18 -16.35 45.92
N ILE A 187 12.10 -15.86 46.50
CA ILE A 187 11.40 -14.64 46.04
C ILE A 187 11.65 -13.50 47.01
N SER A 188 12.18 -12.38 46.53
CA SER A 188 12.39 -11.19 47.37
C SER A 188 11.06 -10.59 47.85
N SER A 189 11.08 -9.96 49.02
CA SER A 189 9.89 -9.29 49.59
C SER A 189 9.39 -8.12 48.73
N ALA A 190 10.27 -7.50 47.94
CA ALA A 190 9.90 -6.48 46.96
C ALA A 190 9.15 -7.10 45.76
N PHE A 191 9.65 -8.22 45.22
CA PHE A 191 8.98 -8.91 44.11
C PHE A 191 7.65 -9.53 44.55
N GLN A 192 7.54 -10.07 45.76
CA GLN A 192 6.26 -10.53 46.33
C GLN A 192 5.23 -9.40 46.41
N LYS A 193 5.61 -8.20 46.87
CA LYS A 193 4.71 -7.03 46.88
C LYS A 193 4.27 -6.66 45.47
N PHE A 194 5.21 -6.56 44.52
CA PHE A 194 4.92 -6.26 43.12
C PHE A 194 3.94 -7.27 42.49
N LEU A 195 4.13 -8.57 42.69
CA LEU A 195 3.19 -9.61 42.22
C LEU A 195 1.81 -9.52 42.89
N ALA A 196 1.73 -9.04 44.12
CA ALA A 196 0.47 -8.89 44.85
C ALA A 196 -0.31 -7.62 44.44
N THR A 197 0.37 -6.50 44.16
CA THR A 197 -0.27 -5.19 43.93
C THR A 197 -0.31 -4.78 42.46
N GLU A 198 0.80 -4.93 41.74
CA GLU A 198 1.04 -4.35 40.42
C GLU A 198 0.82 -5.36 39.29
N TRP A 199 1.20 -6.63 39.52
CA TRP A 199 1.16 -7.70 38.53
C TRP A 199 0.51 -8.98 39.07
N THR A 200 -0.74 -8.84 39.50
CA THR A 200 -1.60 -9.95 39.97
C THR A 200 -1.64 -11.14 39.00
N SER A 201 -1.92 -12.34 39.51
CA SER A 201 -2.08 -13.58 38.72
C SER A 201 -3.06 -13.44 37.54
N ASN A 202 -4.16 -12.69 37.73
CA ASN A 202 -5.11 -12.39 36.66
C ASN A 202 -4.52 -11.50 35.56
N SER A 203 -3.70 -10.52 35.92
CA SER A 203 -3.00 -9.66 34.94
C SER A 203 -1.87 -10.38 34.22
N ILE A 204 -1.08 -11.22 34.91
CA ILE A 204 -0.07 -12.08 34.29
C ILE A 204 -0.72 -13.00 33.25
N ARG A 205 -1.81 -13.69 33.62
CA ARG A 205 -2.55 -14.57 32.71
C ARG A 205 -3.11 -13.81 31.50
N ARG A 206 -3.62 -12.59 31.70
CA ARG A 206 -4.10 -11.73 30.61
C ARG A 206 -2.96 -11.37 29.66
N ALA A 207 -1.87 -10.81 30.17
CA ALA A 207 -0.70 -10.42 29.38
C ALA A 207 -0.13 -11.62 28.59
N GLY A 208 -0.04 -12.81 29.21
CA GLY A 208 0.38 -14.03 28.51
C GLY A 208 -0.54 -14.42 27.35
N VAL A 209 -1.86 -14.34 27.53
CA VAL A 209 -2.84 -14.59 26.44
C VAL A 209 -2.76 -13.51 25.35
N THR A 210 -2.58 -12.23 25.71
CA THR A 210 -2.37 -11.13 24.75
C THR A 210 -1.11 -11.39 23.92
N MET A 211 0.00 -11.73 24.59
CA MET A 211 1.30 -12.00 23.99
C MET A 211 1.24 -13.18 23.01
N LEU A 212 0.64 -14.32 23.42
CA LEU A 212 0.48 -15.48 22.54
C LEU A 212 -0.35 -15.15 21.29
N LYS A 213 -1.51 -14.50 21.45
CA LYS A 213 -2.36 -14.07 20.31
C LYS A 213 -1.63 -13.13 19.35
N ALA A 214 -0.80 -12.24 19.89
CA ALA A 214 -0.03 -11.33 19.07
C ALA A 214 1.11 -12.04 18.33
N TYR A 215 1.82 -13.01 18.94
CA TYR A 215 2.77 -13.85 18.22
C TYR A 215 2.11 -14.66 17.10
N GLU A 216 0.93 -15.25 17.33
CA GLU A 216 0.14 -15.93 16.30
C GLU A 216 -0.22 -14.96 15.15
N SER A 217 -0.63 -13.73 15.49
CA SER A 217 -0.93 -12.68 14.52
C SER A 217 0.30 -12.26 13.70
N MET A 218 1.43 -12.00 14.37
CA MET A 218 2.71 -11.66 13.72
C MET A 218 3.16 -12.78 12.77
N LYS A 219 3.11 -14.05 13.24
CA LYS A 219 3.44 -15.23 12.43
C LYS A 219 2.54 -15.33 11.19
N ALA A 220 1.24 -15.10 11.34
CA ALA A 220 0.29 -15.09 10.22
C ALA A 220 0.55 -13.94 9.24
N ILE A 221 0.85 -12.73 9.71
CA ILE A 221 1.18 -11.58 8.86
C ILE A 221 2.45 -11.86 8.05
N THR A 222 3.53 -12.29 8.71
CA THR A 222 4.82 -12.57 8.05
C THR A 222 4.70 -13.70 7.02
N PHE A 223 4.08 -14.84 7.39
CA PHE A 223 4.02 -16.02 6.52
C PHE A 223 2.93 -15.97 5.45
N GLN A 224 1.76 -15.39 5.74
CA GLN A 224 0.62 -15.42 4.81
C GLN A 224 0.48 -14.13 3.98
N GLN A 225 0.84 -12.97 4.52
CA GLN A 225 0.61 -11.68 3.86
C GLN A 225 1.90 -11.13 3.25
N LEU A 226 2.97 -11.06 4.04
CA LEU A 226 4.24 -10.47 3.62
C LEU A 226 4.95 -11.37 2.58
N GLN A 227 5.12 -12.67 2.89
CA GLN A 227 5.67 -13.65 1.94
C GLN A 227 4.86 -13.73 0.64
N PHE A 228 3.53 -13.81 0.71
CA PHE A 228 2.68 -13.83 -0.49
C PHE A 228 2.82 -12.56 -1.33
N GLY A 229 2.75 -11.38 -0.68
CA GLY A 229 2.90 -10.10 -1.37
C GLY A 229 4.27 -9.92 -2.03
N LEU A 230 5.34 -10.42 -1.41
CA LEU A 230 6.69 -10.39 -1.96
C LEU A 230 6.84 -11.36 -3.15
N MET A 231 6.28 -12.57 -3.05
CA MET A 231 6.24 -13.52 -4.18
C MET A 231 5.45 -12.95 -5.37
N ARG A 232 4.30 -12.30 -5.12
CA ARG A 232 3.54 -11.64 -6.19
C ARG A 232 4.29 -10.44 -6.78
N LEU A 233 4.94 -9.63 -5.94
CA LEU A 233 5.79 -8.51 -6.41
C LEU A 233 6.92 -8.99 -7.31
N ILE A 234 7.61 -10.07 -6.94
CA ILE A 234 8.69 -10.68 -7.74
C ILE A 234 8.14 -11.21 -9.07
N PHE A 235 6.98 -11.87 -9.06
CA PHE A 235 6.32 -12.36 -10.28
C PHE A 235 5.98 -11.21 -11.23
N GLU A 236 5.23 -10.21 -10.77
CA GLU A 236 4.84 -9.03 -11.58
C GLU A 236 6.06 -8.25 -12.09
N ALA A 237 7.10 -8.08 -11.28
CA ALA A 237 8.33 -7.42 -11.69
C ALA A 237 9.10 -8.24 -12.74
N SER A 238 9.02 -9.57 -12.70
CA SER A 238 9.63 -10.47 -13.69
C SER A 238 8.89 -10.44 -15.02
N GLU A 239 7.56 -10.37 -15.04
CA GLU A 239 6.80 -10.11 -16.26
C GLU A 239 7.09 -8.71 -16.82
N PHE A 240 7.17 -7.71 -15.94
CA PHE A 240 7.50 -6.32 -16.32
C PHE A 240 8.92 -6.18 -16.92
N LEU A 241 9.89 -6.95 -16.42
CA LEU A 241 11.22 -7.10 -17.00
C LEU A 241 11.17 -7.62 -18.45
N GLY A 242 10.21 -8.51 -18.76
CA GLY A 242 9.95 -9.00 -20.11
C GLY A 242 9.58 -7.87 -21.09
N PHE A 243 8.76 -6.90 -20.67
CA PHE A 243 8.44 -5.74 -21.50
C PHE A 243 9.63 -4.80 -21.68
N ALA A 244 10.42 -4.54 -20.62
CA ALA A 244 11.63 -3.72 -20.70
C ALA A 244 12.68 -4.28 -21.69
N ARG A 245 12.79 -5.62 -21.76
CA ARG A 245 13.63 -6.32 -22.73
C ARG A 245 13.06 -6.32 -24.15
N ASN A 246 11.74 -6.27 -24.32
CA ASN A 246 11.08 -6.20 -25.62
C ASN A 246 11.17 -4.79 -26.22
N ARG A 247 12.37 -4.46 -26.73
CA ARG A 247 12.65 -3.18 -27.42
C ARG A 247 11.71 -2.91 -28.59
N TYR A 248 11.20 -3.94 -29.29
CA TYR A 248 10.34 -3.74 -30.47
C TYR A 248 9.02 -3.03 -30.14
N HIS A 249 8.38 -3.37 -29.02
CA HIS A 249 7.11 -2.76 -28.62
C HIS A 249 7.23 -1.67 -27.55
N TYR A 250 8.30 -1.67 -26.75
CA TYR A 250 8.38 -0.83 -25.55
C TYR A 250 9.52 0.20 -25.52
N HIS A 251 10.33 0.33 -26.58
CA HIS A 251 11.45 1.29 -26.59
C HIS A 251 11.04 2.74 -26.29
N LEU A 252 9.85 3.17 -26.75
CA LEU A 252 9.34 4.54 -26.57
C LEU A 252 9.07 4.90 -25.10
N PHE A 253 8.89 3.91 -24.21
CA PHE A 253 8.62 4.14 -22.80
C PHE A 253 9.90 4.25 -21.95
N ASN A 254 11.09 4.05 -22.56
CA ASN A 254 12.40 4.16 -21.94
C ASN A 254 12.52 3.46 -20.57
N ILE A 255 11.96 2.25 -20.47
CA ILE A 255 11.89 1.49 -19.22
C ILE A 255 13.28 0.97 -18.85
N SER A 256 13.78 1.39 -17.67
CA SER A 256 15.09 0.99 -17.16
C SER A 256 15.09 -0.47 -16.70
N GLU A 257 15.79 -1.34 -17.45
CA GLU A 257 15.97 -2.75 -17.08
C GLU A 257 16.68 -2.91 -15.73
N THR A 258 17.71 -2.08 -15.46
CA THR A 258 18.48 -2.15 -14.21
C THR A 258 17.61 -1.86 -12.99
N THR A 259 16.70 -0.88 -13.09
CA THR A 259 15.76 -0.52 -12.02
C THR A 259 14.83 -1.68 -11.67
N ILE A 260 14.38 -2.46 -12.67
CA ILE A 260 13.52 -3.64 -12.43
C ILE A 260 14.32 -4.78 -11.82
N LEU A 261 15.56 -5.02 -12.27
CA LEU A 261 16.45 -6.02 -11.68
C LEU A 261 16.78 -5.69 -10.21
N HIS A 262 17.00 -4.41 -9.88
CA HIS A 262 17.13 -3.96 -8.49
C HIS A 262 15.86 -4.24 -7.68
N LEU A 263 14.67 -3.90 -8.20
CA LEU A 263 13.40 -4.20 -7.54
C LEU A 263 13.22 -5.70 -7.25
N ILE A 264 13.51 -6.58 -8.21
CA ILE A 264 13.42 -8.04 -8.04
C ILE A 264 14.41 -8.51 -6.96
N ARG A 265 15.66 -8.07 -7.02
CA ARG A 265 16.71 -8.43 -6.05
C ARG A 265 16.35 -7.98 -4.64
N ASP A 266 15.91 -6.73 -4.49
CA ASP A 266 15.63 -6.12 -3.18
C ASP A 266 14.33 -6.71 -2.58
N ALA A 267 13.35 -7.07 -3.41
CA ALA A 267 12.18 -7.87 -2.99
C ALA A 267 12.59 -9.30 -2.56
N GLY A 268 13.52 -9.94 -3.27
CA GLY A 268 14.07 -11.25 -2.91
C GLY A 268 14.83 -11.23 -1.59
N ALA A 269 15.68 -10.23 -1.36
CA ALA A 269 16.38 -10.03 -0.08
C ALA A 269 15.39 -9.74 1.07
N THR A 270 14.34 -8.96 0.80
CA THR A 270 13.27 -8.71 1.77
C THR A 270 12.50 -10.00 2.10
N LEU A 271 12.30 -10.89 1.13
CA LEU A 271 11.66 -12.20 1.33
C LEU A 271 12.52 -13.13 2.20
N GLN A 272 13.83 -13.16 1.98
CA GLN A 272 14.77 -13.86 2.87
C GLN A 272 14.70 -13.31 4.30
N LYS A 273 14.69 -11.98 4.46
CA LYS A 273 14.56 -11.35 5.79
C LYS A 273 13.21 -11.63 6.47
N ALA A 274 12.13 -11.75 5.69
CA ALA A 274 10.84 -12.18 6.20
C ALA A 274 10.84 -13.65 6.67
N GLN A 275 11.59 -14.53 6.00
CA GLN A 275 11.79 -15.91 6.44
C GLN A 275 12.64 -16.00 7.70
N GLU A 276 13.72 -15.21 7.81
CA GLU A 276 14.51 -15.10 9.05
C GLU A 276 13.68 -14.62 10.25
N LEU A 277 12.67 -13.77 10.04
CA LEU A 277 11.75 -13.31 11.08
C LEU A 277 10.70 -14.37 11.49
N HIS A 278 10.53 -15.43 10.70
CA HIS A 278 9.59 -16.51 10.98
C HIS A 278 10.21 -17.66 11.81
N LEU A 279 11.53 -17.80 11.75
CA LEU A 279 12.32 -18.83 12.43
C LEU A 279 12.55 -18.49 13.92
#